data_AF-A0A2J8KUA4-F1
#
_entry.id   AF-A0A2J8KUA4-F1
#
_cell.length_a   1.000
_cell.length_b   1.000
_cell.length_c   1.000
_cell.angle_alpha   90.00
_cell.angle_beta   90.00
_cell.angle_gamma   90.00
#
_symmetry.space_group_name_H-M   'P 1'
#
loop_
_entity.id
_entity.type
_entity.pdbx_description
1 polymer ?
#
loop_
_entity_poly.entity_id
_entity_poly.type
_entity_poly.pdbx_seq_one_letter_code
_entity_poly.pdbx_strand_id
1 'polypeptide(L)'
;MAIVEAASCGLQVVSTRVGGIPEVLPENLIILCEPSVKSLCEGLEKAIFQLKSGTLPAPENIHNIVKTFYTWRNVAERTEKVYDRVSVEAVLPMDKRLDRLISHCGPVTGYIFALLAVFNFLFLIFLRWMTPDSIIDVAIDATGPRGAWT
;
A
#
# COMPACT_ATOMS: atom_id res chain seq x y z
N MET A 1 10.96 -4.82 1.32
CA MET A 1 10.78 -3.69 2.25
C MET A 1 11.93 -3.73 3.25
N ALA A 2 12.96 -2.89 3.06
CA ALA A 2 14.28 -3.12 3.66
C ALA A 2 14.31 -3.12 5.21
N ILE A 3 13.56 -2.24 5.87
CA ILE A 3 13.60 -2.14 7.35
C ILE A 3 12.96 -3.34 8.06
N VAL A 4 11.87 -3.88 7.50
CA VAL A 4 11.19 -5.06 8.06
C VAL A 4 12.03 -6.30 7.80
N GLU A 5 12.67 -6.41 6.64
CA GLU A 5 13.61 -7.49 6.32
C GLU A 5 14.83 -7.46 7.25
N ALA A 6 15.43 -6.29 7.47
CA ALA A 6 16.56 -6.14 8.40
C ALA A 6 16.18 -6.54 9.83
N ALA A 7 15.05 -6.03 10.34
CA ALA A 7 14.55 -6.41 11.66
C ALA A 7 14.19 -7.90 11.73
N SER A 8 13.63 -8.48 10.66
CA SER A 8 13.34 -9.92 10.58
C SER A 8 14.60 -10.78 10.64
N CYS A 9 15.73 -10.27 10.17
CA CYS A 9 17.05 -10.89 10.31
C CYS A 9 17.71 -10.62 11.68
N GLY A 10 16.99 -9.97 12.61
CA GLY A 10 17.49 -9.67 13.96
C GLY A 10 18.47 -8.50 14.03
N LEU A 11 18.48 -7.62 13.02
CA LEU A 11 19.36 -6.45 12.99
C LEU A 11 18.69 -5.24 13.65
N GLN A 12 19.49 -4.42 14.35
CA GLN A 12 19.05 -3.11 14.84
C GLN A 12 18.90 -2.14 13.66
N VAL A 13 17.72 -1.53 13.53
CA VAL A 13 17.43 -0.57 12.45
C VAL A 13 17.63 0.86 12.95
N VAL A 14 18.26 1.69 12.12
CA VAL A 14 18.34 3.15 12.27
C VAL A 14 17.73 3.77 11.01
N SER A 15 16.76 4.68 11.17
CA SER A 15 16.09 5.30 10.04
C SER A 15 15.59 6.70 10.39
N THR A 16 15.24 7.49 9.36
CA THR A 16 14.65 8.80 9.56
C THR A 16 13.17 8.70 9.92
N ARG A 17 12.68 9.63 10.76
CA ARG A 17 11.29 9.79 11.15
C ARG A 17 10.51 10.54 10.06
N VAL A 18 10.36 9.92 8.89
CA VAL A 18 9.68 10.53 7.74
C VAL A 18 8.65 9.59 7.13
N GLY A 19 7.56 10.16 6.60
CA GLY A 19 6.50 9.40 5.96
C GLY A 19 5.90 8.35 6.89
N GLY A 20 5.68 7.15 6.36
CA GLY A 20 5.07 6.03 7.08
C GLY A 20 6.06 5.15 7.86
N ILE A 21 7.35 5.55 8.00
CA ILE A 21 8.38 4.77 8.70
C ILE A 21 8.10 4.59 10.20
N PRO A 22 7.66 5.64 10.94
CA PRO A 22 7.36 5.51 12.37
C PRO A 22 6.28 4.47 12.70
N GLU A 23 5.44 4.13 11.73
CA GLU A 23 4.34 3.17 11.87
C GLU A 23 4.77 1.73 11.58
N VAL A 24 5.95 1.48 10.99
CA VAL A 24 6.36 0.15 10.51
C VAL A 24 6.94 -0.73 11.61
N LEU A 25 7.68 -0.17 12.57
CA LEU A 25 8.31 -0.93 13.65
C LEU A 25 8.09 -0.21 14.97
N PRO A 26 7.91 -0.95 16.08
CA PRO A 26 7.78 -0.34 17.39
C PRO A 26 9.10 0.33 17.81
N GLU A 27 9.02 1.35 18.67
CA GLU A 27 10.17 2.20 19.05
C GLU A 27 11.32 1.43 19.71
N ASN A 28 11.09 0.22 20.23
CA ASN A 28 12.12 -0.63 20.79
C ASN A 28 12.95 -1.41 19.75
N LEU A 29 12.51 -1.45 18.48
CA LEU A 29 13.20 -2.16 17.39
C LEU A 29 13.82 -1.22 16.34
N ILE A 30 13.53 0.08 16.42
CA ILE A 30 14.03 1.08 15.47
C ILE A 30 14.46 2.35 16.20
N ILE A 31 15.63 2.87 15.84
CA ILE A 31 16.07 4.20 16.26
C ILE A 31 15.62 5.20 15.18
N LEU A 32 14.65 6.02 15.53
CA LEU A 32 14.13 7.07 14.66
C LEU A 32 14.90 8.37 14.87
N CYS A 33 15.44 8.89 13.77
CA CYS A 33 16.26 10.10 13.71
C CYS A 33 15.53 11.21 12.93
N GLU A 34 15.85 12.47 13.21
CA GLU A 34 15.44 13.58 12.33
C GLU A 34 16.15 13.44 10.97
N PRO A 35 15.57 13.96 9.86
CA PRO A 35 16.15 13.86 8.52
C PRO A 35 17.36 14.81 8.35
N SER A 36 18.40 14.59 9.15
CA SER A 36 19.65 15.33 9.14
C SER A 36 20.83 14.38 9.34
N VAL A 37 21.97 14.72 8.74
CA VAL A 37 23.21 13.93 8.87
C VAL A 37 23.59 13.77 10.33
N LYS A 38 23.54 14.85 11.11
CA LYS A 38 23.89 14.85 12.54
C LYS A 38 23.05 13.84 13.32
N SER A 39 21.72 13.87 13.15
CA SER A 39 20.82 12.97 13.87
C SER A 39 21.00 11.50 13.45
N LEU A 40 21.29 11.23 12.17
CA LEU A 40 21.60 9.88 11.71
C LEU A 40 22.92 9.34 12.27
N CYS A 41 23.96 10.17 12.34
CA CYS A 41 25.23 9.81 12.98
C CYS A 41 25.02 9.48 14.46
N GLU A 42 24.30 10.34 15.19
CA GLU A 42 23.96 10.11 16.61
C GLU A 42 23.15 8.81 16.79
N GLY A 43 22.19 8.54 15.90
CA GLY A 43 21.40 7.30 15.93
C GLY A 43 22.24 6.05 15.66
N LEU A 44 23.19 6.14 14.72
CA LEU A 44 24.11 5.04 14.41
C LEU A 44 25.09 4.78 15.56
N GLU A 45 25.67 5.83 16.15
CA GLU A 45 26.54 5.73 17.33
C GLU A 45 25.79 5.07 18.50
N LYS A 46 24.53 5.46 18.72
CA LYS A 46 23.65 4.84 19.73
C LYS A 46 23.45 3.34 19.47
N ALA A 47 23.18 2.94 18.22
CA ALA A 47 23.04 1.52 17.86
C ALA A 47 24.32 0.73 18.14
N ILE A 48 25.47 1.28 17.76
CA ILE A 48 26.79 0.65 18.00
C ILE A 48 27.07 0.52 19.50
N PHE A 49 26.76 1.55 20.28
CA PHE A 49 26.89 1.51 21.73
C PHE A 49 26.03 0.41 22.35
N GLN A 50 24.75 0.33 21.96
CA GLN A 50 23.82 -0.69 22.45
C GLN A 50 24.25 -2.12 22.12
N LEU A 51 24.86 -2.33 20.96
CA LEU A 51 25.44 -3.60 20.55
C LEU A 51 26.63 -3.97 21.46
N LYS A 52 27.55 -3.03 21.67
CA LYS A 52 28.73 -3.24 22.52
C LYS A 52 28.39 -3.45 23.99
N SER A 53 27.36 -2.78 24.50
CA SER A 53 26.89 -2.94 25.89
C SER A 53 26.05 -4.20 26.12
N GLY A 54 25.75 -4.98 25.07
CA GLY A 54 24.89 -6.16 25.18
C GLY A 54 23.45 -5.84 25.56
N THR A 55 23.00 -4.60 25.33
CA THR A 55 21.62 -4.16 25.67
C THR A 55 20.61 -4.49 24.57
N LEU A 56 21.08 -4.89 23.38
CA LEU A 56 20.20 -5.31 22.31
C LEU A 56 19.58 -6.69 22.61
N PRO A 57 18.30 -6.90 22.29
CA PRO A 57 17.70 -8.22 22.36
C PRO A 57 18.42 -9.20 21.44
N ALA A 58 18.37 -10.49 21.79
CA ALA A 58 18.88 -11.55 20.92
C ALA A 58 18.20 -11.50 19.54
N PRO A 59 18.92 -11.77 18.42
CA PRO A 59 18.37 -11.77 17.08
C PRO A 59 17.08 -12.59 16.93
N GLU A 60 16.99 -13.73 17.62
CA GLU A 60 15.81 -14.61 17.62
C GLU A 60 14.60 -13.93 18.27
N ASN A 61 14.81 -13.16 19.34
CA ASN A 61 13.74 -12.41 19.99
C ASN A 61 13.22 -11.30 19.09
N ILE A 62 14.11 -10.58 18.40
CA ILE A 62 13.73 -9.56 17.43
C ILE A 62 12.90 -10.20 16.30
N HIS A 63 13.38 -11.30 15.71
CA HIS A 63 12.65 -12.03 14.67
C HIS A 63 11.26 -12.46 15.14
N ASN A 64 11.16 -13.06 16.33
CA ASN A 64 9.90 -13.53 16.90
C ASN A 64 8.90 -12.39 17.11
N ILE A 65 9.36 -11.22 17.53
CA ILE A 65 8.52 -10.02 17.64
C ILE A 65 8.04 -9.58 16.25
N VAL A 66 8.96 -9.40 15.29
CA VAL A 66 8.63 -8.91 13.94
C VAL A 66 7.65 -9.82 13.21
N LYS A 67 7.78 -11.14 13.40
CA LYS A 67 6.86 -12.16 12.87
C LYS A 67 5.39 -11.94 13.26
N THR A 68 5.12 -11.26 14.38
CA THR A 68 3.75 -11.01 14.87
C THR A 68 3.08 -9.78 14.26
N PHE A 69 3.83 -8.86 13.67
CA PHE A 69 3.29 -7.59 13.17
C PHE A 69 2.78 -7.70 11.73
N TYR A 70 3.69 -7.96 10.78
CA TYR A 70 3.41 -7.87 9.35
C TYR A 70 3.56 -9.23 8.69
N THR A 71 2.43 -9.91 8.48
CA THR A 71 2.40 -11.11 7.64
C THR A 71 1.63 -10.82 6.36
N TRP A 72 2.13 -11.34 5.23
CA TRP A 72 1.41 -11.26 3.96
C TRP A 72 0.01 -11.86 4.04
N ARG A 73 -0.21 -12.87 4.89
CA ARG A 73 -1.54 -13.44 5.14
C ARG A 73 -2.49 -12.42 5.76
N ASN A 74 -2.06 -11.70 6.80
CA ASN A 74 -2.91 -10.66 7.41
C ASN A 74 -3.17 -9.49 6.44
N VAL A 75 -2.15 -9.07 5.68
CA VAL A 75 -2.31 -8.03 4.67
C VAL A 75 -3.30 -8.47 3.59
N ALA A 76 -3.20 -9.71 3.11
CA ALA A 76 -4.12 -10.27 2.13
C ALA A 76 -5.55 -10.34 2.67
N GLU A 77 -5.76 -10.89 3.87
CA GLU A 77 -7.09 -11.00 4.50
C GLU A 77 -7.77 -9.62 4.68
N ARG A 78 -7.01 -8.60 5.11
CA ARG A 78 -7.55 -7.25 5.28
C ARG A 78 -7.85 -6.59 3.94
N THR A 79 -7.00 -6.82 2.95
CA THR A 79 -7.16 -6.30 1.60
C THR A 79 -8.39 -6.92 0.94
N GLU A 80 -8.56 -8.24 1.03
CA GLU A 80 -9.71 -9.00 0.52
C GLU A 80 -11.04 -8.41 1.02
N LYS A 81 -11.16 -8.11 2.32
CA LYS A 81 -12.36 -7.48 2.89
C LYS A 81 -12.73 -6.14 2.24
N VAL A 82 -11.72 -5.36 1.81
CA VAL A 82 -11.96 -4.10 1.08
C VAL A 82 -12.44 -4.40 -0.34
N TYR A 83 -11.81 -5.35 -1.03
CA TYR A 83 -12.25 -5.78 -2.36
C TYR A 83 -13.68 -6.31 -2.34
N ASP A 84 -14.03 -7.18 -1.38
CA ASP A 84 -15.38 -7.70 -1.23
C ASP A 84 -16.40 -6.58 -1.01
N ARG A 85 -16.08 -5.62 -0.14
CA ARG A 85 -16.93 -4.45 0.11
C ARG A 85 -17.12 -3.62 -1.17
N VAL A 86 -16.05 -3.33 -1.89
CA VAL A 86 -16.11 -2.49 -3.11
C VAL A 86 -16.78 -3.25 -4.27
N SER A 87 -16.67 -4.57 -4.31
CA SER A 87 -17.25 -5.39 -5.39
C SER A 87 -18.78 -5.30 -5.48
N VAL A 88 -19.45 -5.01 -4.37
CA VAL A 88 -20.91 -4.84 -4.30
C VAL A 88 -21.35 -3.39 -4.43
N GLU A 89 -20.42 -2.44 -4.48
CA GLU A 89 -20.76 -1.03 -4.68
C GLU A 89 -21.26 -0.80 -6.10
N ALA A 90 -22.37 -0.07 -6.22
CA ALA A 90 -22.93 0.26 -7.52
C ALA A 90 -21.97 1.14 -8.31
N VAL A 91 -21.57 0.68 -9.51
CA VAL A 91 -20.82 1.50 -10.45
C VAL A 91 -21.70 2.67 -10.88
N LEU A 92 -21.22 3.89 -10.65
CA LEU A 92 -21.99 5.07 -11.00
C LEU A 92 -22.16 5.19 -12.52
N PRO A 93 -23.38 5.48 -12.99
CA PRO A 93 -23.61 5.77 -14.39
C PRO A 93 -22.91 7.08 -14.79
N MET A 94 -22.67 7.25 -16.09
CA MET A 94 -21.82 8.32 -16.62
C MET A 94 -22.34 9.73 -16.27
N ASP A 95 -23.64 9.93 -16.26
CA ASP A 95 -24.30 11.17 -15.86
C ASP A 95 -23.95 11.56 -14.42
N LYS A 96 -24.07 10.61 -13.47
CA LYS A 96 -23.73 10.85 -12.06
C LYS A 96 -22.23 11.00 -11.82
N ARG A 97 -21.40 10.35 -12.64
CA ARG A 97 -19.94 10.56 -12.63
C ARG A 97 -19.58 11.97 -13.07
N LEU A 98 -20.23 12.47 -14.13
CA LEU A 98 -20.01 13.80 -14.66
C LEU A 98 -20.46 14.88 -13.67
N ASP A 99 -21.66 14.72 -13.11
CA ASP A 99 -22.21 15.62 -12.09
C ASP A 99 -21.26 15.74 -10.88
N ARG A 100 -20.71 14.61 -10.41
CA ARG A 100 -19.74 14.59 -9.32
C ARG A 100 -18.45 15.33 -9.65
N LEU A 101 -17.90 15.13 -10.86
CA LEU A 101 -16.66 15.78 -11.28
C LEU A 101 -16.83 17.30 -11.37
N ILE A 102 -17.95 17.76 -11.94
CA ILE A 102 -18.23 19.19 -12.10
C ILE A 102 -18.54 19.86 -10.75
N SER A 103 -19.28 19.20 -9.87
CA SER A 103 -19.71 19.78 -8.59
C SER A 103 -18.64 19.75 -7.49
N HIS A 104 -17.78 18.72 -7.45
CA HIS A 104 -16.85 18.52 -6.32
C HIS A 104 -15.37 18.80 -6.62
N CYS A 105 -14.95 18.89 -7.90
CA CYS A 105 -13.53 19.13 -8.24
C CYS A 105 -13.22 20.60 -8.58
N GLY A 106 -14.10 21.54 -8.22
CA GLY A 106 -13.91 22.97 -8.42
C GLY A 106 -14.28 23.48 -9.82
N PRO A 107 -14.48 24.80 -9.98
CA PRO A 107 -15.17 25.38 -11.14
C PRO A 107 -14.38 25.38 -12.45
N VAL A 108 -13.07 25.10 -12.43
CA VAL A 108 -12.25 24.98 -13.65
C VAL A 108 -11.81 23.54 -13.84
N THR A 109 -11.15 22.99 -12.83
CA THR A 109 -10.63 21.61 -12.86
C THR A 109 -11.73 20.57 -13.03
N GLY A 110 -12.92 20.77 -12.46
CA GLY A 110 -14.07 19.88 -12.63
C GLY A 110 -14.51 19.74 -14.10
N TYR A 111 -14.58 20.85 -14.85
CA TYR A 111 -14.92 20.81 -16.28
C TYR A 111 -13.82 20.18 -17.13
N ILE A 112 -12.55 20.37 -16.78
CA ILE A 112 -11.43 19.70 -17.47
C ILE A 112 -11.52 18.18 -17.26
N PHE A 113 -11.73 17.73 -16.02
CA PHE A 113 -11.89 16.30 -15.72
C PHE A 113 -13.14 15.69 -16.37
N ALA A 114 -14.24 16.43 -16.38
CA ALA A 114 -15.47 16.07 -17.09
C ALA A 114 -15.22 15.85 -18.59
N LEU A 115 -14.52 16.78 -19.26
CA LEU A 115 -14.17 16.66 -20.67
C LEU A 115 -13.29 15.43 -20.94
N LEU A 116 -12.27 15.20 -20.10
CA LEU A 116 -11.41 14.03 -20.21
C LEU A 116 -12.19 12.72 -20.00
N ALA A 117 -13.13 12.69 -19.06
CA ALA A 117 -13.98 11.53 -18.81
C ALA A 117 -14.89 11.22 -20.02
N VAL A 118 -15.47 12.25 -20.64
CA VAL A 118 -16.26 12.09 -21.87
C VAL A 118 -15.39 11.57 -23.01
N PHE A 119 -14.20 12.14 -23.21
CA PHE A 119 -13.27 11.67 -24.23
C PHE A 119 -12.88 10.19 -24.00
N ASN A 120 -12.57 9.82 -22.75
CA ASN A 120 -12.26 8.43 -22.39
C ASN A 120 -13.44 7.49 -22.66
N PHE A 121 -14.67 7.93 -22.39
CA PHE A 121 -15.87 7.15 -22.68
C PHE A 121 -16.12 6.97 -24.18
N LEU A 122 -15.93 8.01 -24.99
CA LEU A 122 -16.00 7.91 -26.45
C LEU A 122 -14.91 6.98 -27.00
N PHE A 123 -13.70 7.06 -26.44
CA PHE A 123 -12.62 6.15 -26.77
C PHE A 123 -12.97 4.70 -26.40
N LEU A 124 -13.58 4.46 -25.24
CA LEU A 124 -14.08 3.14 -24.86
C LEU A 124 -15.14 2.62 -25.85
N ILE A 125 -16.09 3.44 -26.27
CA ILE A 125 -17.09 3.05 -27.29
C ILE A 125 -16.40 2.65 -28.60
N PHE A 126 -15.42 3.45 -29.03
CA PHE A 126 -14.61 3.14 -30.21
C PHE A 126 -13.86 1.81 -30.07
N LEU A 127 -13.24 1.55 -28.92
CA LEU A 127 -12.57 0.28 -28.64
C LEU A 127 -13.54 -0.91 -28.66
N ARG A 128 -14.73 -0.77 -28.06
CA ARG A 128 -15.78 -1.82 -28.08
C ARG A 128 -16.33 -2.08 -29.48
N TRP A 129 -16.29 -1.08 -30.36
CA TRP A 129 -16.61 -1.27 -31.77
C TRP A 129 -15.52 -2.04 -32.53
N MET A 130 -14.24 -1.76 -32.26
CA MET A 130 -13.12 -2.48 -32.87
C MET A 130 -12.97 -3.92 -32.35
N THR A 131 -13.12 -4.10 -31.04
CA THR A 131 -12.95 -5.39 -30.34
C THR A 131 -14.13 -5.57 -29.39
N PRO A 132 -15.24 -6.18 -29.86
CA PRO A 132 -16.44 -6.38 -29.07
C PRO A 132 -16.19 -7.18 -27.79
N ASP A 133 -16.86 -6.82 -26.69
CA ASP A 133 -16.74 -7.54 -25.42
C ASP A 133 -17.07 -9.04 -25.53
N SER A 134 -17.91 -9.42 -26.50
CA SER A 134 -18.33 -10.81 -26.71
C SER A 134 -17.19 -11.74 -27.14
N ILE A 135 -16.09 -11.20 -27.67
CA ILE A 135 -14.92 -11.96 -28.08
C ILE A 135 -13.77 -11.88 -27.05
N ILE A 136 -13.96 -11.15 -25.96
CA ILE A 136 -12.97 -11.01 -24.90
C ILE A 136 -13.28 -12.06 -23.83
N ASP A 137 -12.32 -12.95 -23.58
CA ASP A 137 -12.46 -13.95 -22.52
C ASP A 137 -12.63 -13.27 -21.17
N VAL A 138 -13.65 -13.70 -20.43
CA VAL A 138 -13.85 -13.27 -19.05
C VAL A 138 -12.75 -13.89 -18.20
N ALA A 139 -12.01 -13.05 -17.48
CA ALA A 139 -10.99 -13.52 -16.56
C ALA A 139 -11.59 -14.52 -15.56
N ILE A 140 -11.08 -15.74 -15.59
CA ILE A 140 -11.49 -16.80 -14.66
C ILE A 140 -11.03 -16.39 -13.27
N ASP A 141 -11.94 -16.46 -12.30
CA ASP A 141 -11.56 -16.42 -10.89
C ASP A 141 -10.74 -17.69 -10.60
N ALA A 142 -9.42 -17.57 -10.57
CA ALA A 142 -8.54 -18.74 -10.43
C ALA A 142 -8.45 -19.20 -8.97
N THR A 143 -8.37 -18.26 -8.02
CA THR A 143 -8.01 -18.52 -6.62
C THR A 143 -8.99 -17.96 -5.60
N GLY A 144 -10.07 -17.31 -6.02
CA GLY A 144 -11.09 -16.77 -5.11
C GLY A 144 -11.96 -17.84 -4.47
N PRO A 145 -12.95 -17.45 -3.63
CA PRO A 145 -13.85 -18.39 -2.94
C PRO A 145 -14.65 -19.30 -3.89
N ARG A 146 -14.77 -18.92 -5.17
CA ARG A 146 -15.39 -19.71 -6.26
C ARG A 146 -14.37 -20.10 -7.32
N GLY A 147 -13.09 -20.14 -6.95
CA GLY A 147 -11.96 -20.28 -7.85
C GLY A 147 -11.92 -21.62 -8.58
N ALA A 148 -11.49 -21.61 -9.83
CA ALA A 148 -11.36 -22.81 -10.66
C ALA A 148 -10.19 -23.72 -10.24
N TRP A 149 -9.19 -23.19 -9.54
CA TRP A 149 -7.98 -23.90 -9.13
C TRP A 149 -8.00 -24.13 -7.62
N THR A 150 -8.85 -25.04 -7.17
CA THR A 150 -8.76 -25.65 -5.82
C THR A 150 -7.62 -26.66 -5.76
#